data_AF-A0AAG5CPH7-F1
#
_entry.id   AF-A0AAG5CPH7-F1
#
_cell.length_a   1.000
_cell.length_b   1.000
_cell.length_c   1.000
_cell.angle_alpha   90.00
_cell.angle_beta   90.00
_cell.angle_gamma   90.00
#
_symmetry.space_group_name_H-M   'P 1'
#
loop_
_entity.id
_entity.type
_entity.pdbx_description
1 polymer ?
#
loop_
_entity_poly.entity_id
_entity_poly.type
_entity_poly.pdbx_seq_one_letter_code
_entity_poly.pdbx_strand_id
1 'polypeptide(L)'
;MKCDRNRELMPITLVLLIVLRFACATEPENNSAEETIIEDFFICRTCGNDVSLTNLAFDKYSPLALSATNHTFTEKRTILVQEVQNPRGIRSNIFLVRQANCAKVHPWSSKSTWFPGYAWKVCVCPKCHTLIGWMFEPIENATAEQNFPSDGGFYALIFQHIISEGYANSLLMKEKALRDN
;
A
#
# COMPACT_ATOMS: atom_id res chain seq x y z
N MET A 1 1.05 -71.21 -34.42
CA MET A 1 -0.21 -71.97 -34.47
C MET A 1 -1.36 -71.02 -34.15
N LYS A 2 -2.23 -70.78 -35.13
CA LYS A 2 -3.60 -70.19 -35.15
C LYS A 2 -4.03 -69.02 -34.22
N CYS A 3 -4.73 -68.08 -34.90
CA CYS A 3 -5.53 -66.91 -34.52
C CYS A 3 -6.51 -67.03 -33.33
N ASP A 4 -6.86 -65.89 -32.70
CA ASP A 4 -8.15 -65.16 -32.81
C ASP A 4 -8.07 -63.84 -32.01
N ARG A 5 -8.17 -62.64 -32.60
CA ARG A 5 -9.37 -61.85 -32.94
C ARG A 5 -10.33 -61.60 -31.77
N ASN A 6 -10.32 -60.37 -31.25
CA ASN A 6 -11.57 -59.64 -31.05
C ASN A 6 -11.39 -58.15 -31.29
N ARG A 7 -12.25 -57.65 -32.17
CA ARG A 7 -12.28 -56.31 -32.76
C ARG A 7 -13.49 -55.61 -32.15
N GLU A 8 -13.29 -54.88 -31.08
CA GLU A 8 -14.30 -53.95 -30.54
C GLU A 8 -14.24 -52.68 -31.41
N LEU A 9 -15.15 -52.59 -32.38
CA LEU A 9 -15.39 -51.38 -33.17
C LEU A 9 -16.08 -50.35 -32.26
N MET A 10 -15.29 -49.42 -31.71
CA MET A 10 -15.81 -48.24 -31.03
C MET A 10 -16.61 -47.41 -32.06
N PRO A 11 -17.88 -47.06 -31.79
CA PRO A 11 -18.73 -46.39 -32.79
C PRO A 11 -18.21 -44.97 -33.04
N ILE A 12 -17.99 -44.63 -34.32
CA ILE A 12 -17.46 -43.35 -34.82
C ILE A 12 -18.26 -42.13 -34.27
N THR A 13 -19.51 -42.34 -33.86
CA THR A 13 -20.36 -41.35 -33.19
C THR A 13 -19.85 -40.86 -31.83
N LEU A 14 -19.10 -41.67 -31.07
CA LEU A 14 -18.57 -41.25 -29.76
C LEU A 14 -17.35 -40.32 -29.91
N VAL A 15 -16.53 -40.52 -30.96
CA VAL A 15 -15.37 -39.66 -31.25
C VAL A 15 -15.82 -38.30 -31.75
N LEU A 16 -16.87 -38.24 -32.60
CA LEU A 16 -17.40 -36.98 -33.12
C LEU A 16 -17.95 -36.05 -32.02
N LEU A 17 -18.56 -36.60 -30.97
CA LEU A 17 -19.09 -35.82 -29.84
C LEU A 17 -17.98 -35.20 -28.97
N ILE A 18 -16.82 -35.84 -28.88
CA ILE A 18 -15.67 -35.29 -28.15
C ILE A 18 -15.04 -34.15 -28.94
N VAL A 19 -14.89 -34.29 -30.26
CA VAL A 19 -14.34 -33.23 -31.12
C VAL A 19 -15.29 -32.01 -31.16
N LEU A 20 -16.61 -32.22 -31.16
CA LEU A 20 -17.61 -31.14 -31.11
C LEU A 20 -17.70 -30.44 -29.73
N ARG A 21 -17.31 -31.10 -28.64
CA ARG A 21 -17.17 -30.47 -27.31
C ARG A 21 -15.89 -29.64 -27.17
N PHE A 22 -14.87 -29.91 -27.99
CA PHE A 22 -13.60 -29.16 -27.99
C PHE A 22 -13.56 -28.00 -28.99
N ALA A 23 -14.55 -27.86 -29.87
CA ALA A 23 -14.58 -26.82 -30.92
C ALA A 23 -15.29 -25.51 -30.51
N CYS A 24 -15.71 -25.34 -29.26
CA CYS A 24 -16.44 -24.14 -28.84
C CYS A 24 -16.05 -23.69 -27.43
N ALA A 25 -14.83 -23.16 -27.30
CA ALA A 25 -14.43 -22.19 -26.28
C ALA A 25 -12.99 -21.74 -26.57
N THR A 26 -12.81 -20.98 -27.65
CA THR A 26 -11.69 -20.04 -27.71
C THR A 26 -12.33 -18.67 -27.80
N GLU A 27 -12.67 -18.11 -26.64
CA GLU A 27 -12.87 -16.67 -26.56
C GLU A 27 -11.53 -16.05 -26.97
N PRO A 28 -11.51 -15.03 -27.83
CA PRO A 28 -10.30 -14.26 -28.03
C PRO A 28 -9.99 -13.64 -26.66
N GLU A 29 -8.96 -14.17 -25.99
CA GLU A 29 -8.32 -13.47 -24.87
C GLU A 29 -7.90 -12.12 -25.42
N ASN A 30 -8.74 -11.13 -25.13
CA ASN A 30 -8.49 -9.75 -25.39
C ASN A 30 -7.34 -9.40 -24.45
N ASN A 31 -6.12 -9.65 -24.90
CA ASN A 31 -4.90 -9.13 -24.28
C ASN A 31 -4.89 -7.61 -24.49
N SER A 32 -5.85 -6.90 -23.88
CA SER A 32 -5.53 -5.60 -23.32
C SER A 32 -4.46 -5.93 -22.30
N ALA A 33 -3.20 -5.64 -22.63
CA ALA A 33 -2.19 -5.49 -21.62
C ALA A 33 -2.83 -4.66 -20.52
N GLU A 34 -3.12 -5.30 -19.39
CA GLU A 34 -3.50 -4.60 -18.18
C GLU A 34 -2.32 -3.67 -17.94
N GLU A 35 -2.47 -2.40 -18.31
CA GLU A 35 -1.47 -1.38 -18.07
C GLU A 35 -1.18 -1.49 -16.59
N THR A 36 -0.01 -2.03 -16.26
CA THR A 36 0.39 -2.22 -14.88
C THR A 36 0.42 -0.80 -14.32
N ILE A 37 -0.59 -0.46 -13.52
CA ILE A 37 -0.69 0.87 -12.92
C ILE A 37 0.60 0.99 -12.12
N ILE A 38 1.53 1.83 -12.58
CA ILE A 38 2.74 2.11 -11.83
C ILE A 38 2.26 2.82 -10.58
N GLU A 39 2.25 2.08 -9.47
CA GLU A 39 1.85 2.63 -8.18
C GLU A 39 2.95 3.58 -7.73
N ASP A 40 2.62 4.87 -7.68
CA ASP A 40 3.53 5.90 -7.19
C ASP A 40 3.87 5.65 -5.71
N PHE A 41 5.08 6.02 -5.30
CA PHE A 41 5.57 5.78 -3.95
C PHE A 41 5.51 7.04 -3.09
N PHE A 42 5.14 6.87 -1.83
CA PHE A 42 5.52 7.80 -0.78
C PHE A 42 6.95 7.50 -0.35
N ILE A 43 7.84 8.48 -0.48
CA ILE A 43 9.25 8.35 -0.13
C ILE A 43 9.61 9.26 1.05
N CYS A 44 10.60 8.84 1.83
CA CYS A 44 11.16 9.62 2.92
C CYS A 44 11.86 10.84 2.35
N ARG A 45 11.37 12.03 2.69
CA ARG A 45 11.91 13.30 2.19
C ARG A 45 13.40 13.49 2.53
N THR A 46 13.88 12.92 3.62
CA THR A 46 15.26 13.10 4.08
C THR A 46 16.28 12.28 3.28
N CYS A 47 15.94 11.06 2.84
CA CYS A 47 16.94 10.14 2.25
C CYS A 47 16.47 9.34 1.03
N GLY A 48 15.24 9.57 0.56
CA GLY A 48 14.66 8.91 -0.60
C GLY A 48 14.34 7.42 -0.40
N ASN A 49 14.24 6.92 0.85
CA ASN A 49 13.79 5.56 1.09
C ASN A 49 12.29 5.42 0.85
N ASP A 50 11.85 4.37 0.17
CA ASP A 50 10.43 4.09 0.01
C ASP A 50 9.77 3.85 1.36
N VAL A 51 8.67 4.55 1.61
CA VAL A 51 7.91 4.46 2.87
C VAL A 51 6.64 3.68 2.66
N SER A 52 5.86 3.95 1.62
CA SER A 52 4.57 3.29 1.38
C SER A 52 4.15 3.46 -0.08
N LEU A 53 3.21 2.64 -0.55
CA LEU A 53 2.55 2.84 -1.83
C LEU A 53 1.44 3.88 -1.68
N THR A 54 1.27 4.75 -2.68
CA THR A 54 0.28 5.85 -2.61
C THR A 54 -1.17 5.38 -2.60
N ASN A 55 -1.46 4.22 -3.20
CA ASN A 55 -2.78 3.57 -3.18
C ASN A 55 -3.19 3.06 -1.78
N LEU A 56 -2.22 2.83 -0.89
CA LEU A 56 -2.47 2.40 0.49
C LEU A 56 -2.88 3.56 1.41
N ALA A 57 -2.84 4.80 0.93
CA ALA A 57 -3.45 5.92 1.64
C ALA A 57 -4.95 5.71 1.79
N PHE A 58 -5.47 6.00 2.98
CA PHE A 58 -6.90 5.91 3.25
C PHE A 58 -7.32 6.96 4.27
N ASP A 59 -8.62 7.24 4.30
CA ASP A 59 -9.17 8.24 5.20
C ASP A 59 -9.76 7.58 6.45
N LYS A 60 -9.32 8.05 7.61
CA LYS A 60 -9.94 7.79 8.91
C LYS A 60 -9.69 8.99 9.80
N TYR A 61 -10.75 9.56 10.36
CA TYR A 61 -10.63 10.72 11.22
C TYR A 61 -10.11 10.35 12.61
N SER A 62 -9.17 11.14 13.12
CA SER A 62 -8.86 11.14 14.55
C SER A 62 -9.93 11.97 15.27
N PRO A 63 -10.59 11.42 16.31
CA PRO A 63 -11.48 12.20 17.17
C PRO A 63 -10.79 13.34 17.94
N LEU A 64 -9.45 13.36 17.92
CA LEU A 64 -8.61 14.35 18.60
C LEU A 64 -7.88 15.26 17.59
N ALA A 65 -8.25 15.23 16.30
CA ALA A 65 -7.74 16.16 15.31
C ALA A 65 -8.20 17.59 15.62
N LEU A 66 -7.28 18.55 15.57
CA LEU A 66 -7.56 19.98 15.71
C LEU A 66 -8.14 20.58 14.43
N SER A 67 -7.69 20.08 13.28
CA SER A 67 -8.18 20.45 11.96
C SER A 67 -7.93 19.31 10.97
N ALA A 68 -8.64 19.33 9.85
CA ALA A 68 -8.45 18.37 8.77
C ALA A 68 -8.69 19.05 7.42
N THR A 69 -7.86 18.73 6.43
CA THR A 69 -7.93 19.31 5.09
C THR A 69 -7.45 18.30 4.06
N ASN A 70 -8.04 18.36 2.88
CA ASN A 70 -7.63 17.54 1.75
C ASN A 70 -6.38 18.13 1.08
N HIS A 71 -5.34 17.30 0.91
CA HIS A 71 -4.12 17.68 0.19
C HIS A 71 -3.90 16.78 -1.01
N THR A 72 -3.54 17.39 -2.13
CA THR A 72 -3.22 16.69 -3.37
C THR A 72 -1.72 16.40 -3.43
N PHE A 73 -1.34 15.12 -3.49
CA PHE A 73 0.06 14.68 -3.64
C PHE A 73 0.46 14.45 -5.10
N THR A 74 -0.51 14.06 -5.93
CA THR A 74 -0.38 13.92 -7.38
C THR A 74 -1.69 14.35 -8.03
N GLU A 75 -1.70 14.64 -9.33
CA GLU A 75 -2.91 15.07 -10.05
C GLU A 75 -4.12 14.12 -9.85
N LYS A 76 -3.86 12.84 -9.55
CA LYS A 76 -4.88 11.81 -9.36
C LYS A 76 -5.16 11.46 -7.90
N ARG A 77 -4.39 11.99 -6.94
CA ARG A 77 -4.47 11.56 -5.54
C ARG A 77 -4.56 12.73 -4.57
N THR A 78 -5.73 12.81 -3.93
CA THR A 78 -6.01 13.66 -2.79
C THR A 78 -6.14 12.79 -1.55
N ILE A 79 -5.54 13.22 -0.44
CA ILE A 79 -5.59 12.51 0.84
C ILE A 79 -6.00 13.46 1.97
N LEU A 80 -6.67 12.90 2.98
CA LEU A 80 -7.00 13.63 4.19
C LEU A 80 -5.76 13.83 5.07
N VAL A 81 -5.38 15.09 5.30
CA VAL A 81 -4.34 15.47 6.25
C VAL A 81 -5.00 16.09 7.48
N GLN A 82 -4.57 15.69 8.67
CA GLN A 82 -5.15 16.08 9.95
C GLN A 82 -4.08 16.65 10.86
N GLU A 83 -4.35 17.79 11.49
CA GLU A 83 -3.47 18.36 12.51
C GLU A 83 -3.78 17.68 13.85
N VAL A 84 -2.79 17.03 14.44
CA VAL A 84 -2.88 16.40 15.77
C VAL A 84 -1.88 17.05 16.72
N GLN A 85 -2.19 17.06 18.01
CA GLN A 85 -1.33 17.64 19.04
C GLN A 85 -1.00 16.59 20.10
N ASN A 86 0.27 16.49 20.48
CA ASN A 86 0.68 15.60 21.57
C ASN A 86 0.52 16.29 22.95
N PRO A 87 0.64 15.56 24.06
CA PRO A 87 0.49 16.13 25.41
C PRO A 87 1.48 17.25 25.75
N ARG A 88 2.59 17.37 25.02
CA ARG A 88 3.59 18.44 25.18
C ARG A 88 3.28 19.68 24.34
N GLY A 89 2.16 19.70 23.62
CA GLY A 89 1.76 20.82 22.78
C GLY A 89 2.37 20.83 21.38
N ILE A 90 3.13 19.80 21.00
CA ILE A 90 3.73 19.70 19.66
C ILE A 90 2.67 19.24 18.68
N ARG A 91 2.51 20.00 17.60
CA ARG A 91 1.56 19.72 16.52
C ARG A 91 2.23 19.00 15.35
N SER A 92 1.47 18.15 14.68
CA SER A 92 1.93 17.43 13.49
C SER A 92 0.78 17.25 12.52
N ASN A 93 1.05 17.45 11.23
CA ASN A 93 0.09 17.15 10.18
C ASN A 93 0.31 15.72 9.73
N ILE A 94 -0.69 14.87 9.91
CA ILE A 94 -0.62 13.44 9.63
C ILE A 94 -1.60 13.03 8.54
N PHE A 95 -1.23 12.02 7.77
CA PHE A 95 -2.14 11.27 6.90
C PHE A 95 -1.94 9.78 7.13
N LEU A 96 -2.90 8.96 6.70
CA LEU A 96 -2.92 7.54 7.05
C LEU A 96 -2.64 6.64 5.86
N VAL A 97 -1.85 5.60 6.09
CA VAL A 97 -1.60 4.51 5.13
C VAL A 97 -1.77 3.16 5.80
N ARG A 98 -2.19 2.15 5.04
CA ARG A 98 -2.39 0.78 5.56
C ARG A 98 -1.08 0.09 5.90
N GLN A 99 -0.05 0.29 5.10
CA GLN A 99 1.27 -0.29 5.32
C GLN A 99 2.36 0.75 5.10
N ALA A 100 3.40 0.72 5.92
CA ALA A 100 4.59 1.53 5.71
C ALA A 100 5.86 0.81 6.21
N ASN A 101 7.00 1.18 5.64
CA ASN A 101 8.30 0.68 6.02
C ASN A 101 8.89 1.52 7.16
N CYS A 102 8.87 0.97 8.37
CA CYS A 102 9.39 1.57 9.58
C CYS A 102 10.51 0.71 10.18
N ALA A 103 11.44 1.30 10.93
CA ALA A 103 12.37 0.53 11.75
C ALA A 103 11.64 -0.09 12.97
N LYS A 104 12.20 -1.19 13.48
CA LYS A 104 11.72 -1.87 14.70
C LYS A 104 12.14 -1.06 15.93
N VAL A 105 11.22 -0.27 16.49
CA VAL A 105 11.51 0.62 17.63
C VAL A 105 10.42 0.54 18.70
N HIS A 106 10.85 0.65 19.96
CA HIS A 106 10.03 0.82 21.17
C HIS A 106 8.89 -0.21 21.41
N PRO A 107 8.40 -0.36 22.65
CA PRO A 107 7.17 -1.09 22.94
C PRO A 107 5.92 -0.27 22.57
N TRP A 108 4.77 -0.95 22.42
CA TRP A 108 3.49 -0.29 22.18
C TRP A 108 3.07 0.57 23.38
N SER A 109 2.43 1.71 23.12
CA SER A 109 1.87 2.58 24.15
C SER A 109 0.42 2.93 23.81
N SER A 110 -0.49 2.69 24.74
CA SER A 110 -1.88 3.18 24.65
C SER A 110 -2.06 4.60 25.20
N LYS A 111 -1.03 5.16 25.85
CA LYS A 111 -1.10 6.49 26.47
C LYS A 111 -1.20 7.57 25.40
N SER A 112 -2.14 8.50 25.57
CA SER A 112 -2.28 9.70 24.73
C SER A 112 -2.38 9.39 23.23
N THR A 113 -3.06 8.29 22.88
CA THR A 113 -3.35 7.94 21.49
C THR A 113 -4.27 8.98 20.83
N TRP A 114 -4.03 9.30 19.56
CA TRP A 114 -4.97 10.09 18.75
C TRP A 114 -6.13 9.25 18.21
N PHE A 115 -6.06 7.93 18.31
CA PHE A 115 -7.06 7.01 17.81
C PHE A 115 -7.51 6.10 18.95
N PRO A 116 -8.66 6.41 19.60
CA PRO A 116 -9.21 5.57 20.66
C PRO A 116 -9.35 4.11 20.22
N GLY A 117 -9.00 3.17 21.09
CA GLY A 117 -8.95 1.73 20.77
C GLY A 117 -7.62 1.26 20.16
N TYR A 118 -6.67 2.15 19.90
CA TYR A 118 -5.36 1.81 19.34
C TYR A 118 -4.21 2.17 20.28
N ALA A 119 -3.23 1.28 20.38
CA ALA A 119 -1.91 1.56 20.88
C ALA A 119 -1.01 2.05 19.74
N TRP A 120 0.04 2.78 20.06
CA TRP A 120 0.96 3.34 19.08
C TRP A 120 2.43 3.07 19.39
N LYS A 121 3.23 3.08 18.33
CA LYS A 121 4.71 3.11 18.35
C LYS A 121 5.20 4.22 17.45
N VAL A 122 6.42 4.68 17.68
CA VAL A 122 7.07 5.61 16.75
C VAL A 122 7.39 4.87 15.45
N CYS A 123 7.16 5.50 14.30
CA CYS A 123 7.67 5.03 13.00
C CYS A 123 8.85 5.92 12.59
N VAL A 124 10.04 5.33 12.52
CA VAL A 124 11.24 5.99 12.00
C VAL A 124 11.67 5.34 10.69
N CYS A 125 12.26 6.12 9.80
CA CYS A 125 12.78 5.61 8.53
C CYS A 125 13.89 4.58 8.81
N PRO A 126 13.85 3.37 8.22
CA PRO A 126 14.87 2.35 8.45
C PRO A 126 16.24 2.71 7.86
N LYS A 127 16.30 3.65 6.90
CA LYS A 127 17.55 4.06 6.23
C LYS A 127 18.26 5.21 6.93
N CYS A 128 17.53 6.26 7.34
CA CYS A 128 18.13 7.48 7.92
C CYS A 128 17.71 7.75 9.37
N HIS A 129 16.86 6.91 9.95
CA HIS A 129 16.34 7.04 11.32
C HIS A 129 15.58 8.32 11.64
N THR A 130 15.25 9.15 10.63
CA THR A 130 14.38 10.30 10.84
C THR A 130 12.98 9.82 11.28
N LEU A 131 12.36 10.55 12.20
CA LEU A 131 10.96 10.33 12.56
C LEU A 131 10.09 10.55 11.32
N ILE A 132 9.30 9.57 10.90
CA ILE A 132 8.39 9.73 9.74
C ILE A 132 6.93 9.57 10.12
N GLY A 133 6.63 9.14 11.35
CA GLY A 133 5.26 9.02 11.83
C GLY A 133 5.11 8.13 13.05
N TRP A 134 3.97 7.47 13.12
CA TRP A 134 3.60 6.52 14.16
C TRP A 134 2.88 5.31 13.56
N MET A 135 3.08 4.15 14.16
CA MET A 135 2.36 2.92 13.89
C MET A 135 1.20 2.79 14.89
N PHE A 136 0.04 2.33 14.45
CA PHE A 136 -1.14 2.10 15.30
C PHE A 136 -1.61 0.67 15.18
N GLU A 137 -1.89 0.03 16.32
CA GLU A 137 -2.39 -1.34 16.42
C GLU A 137 -3.59 -1.38 17.37
N PRO A 138 -4.67 -2.14 17.07
CA PRO A 138 -5.74 -2.37 18.02
C PRO A 138 -5.19 -2.84 19.37
N ILE A 139 -5.65 -2.24 20.48
CA ILE A 139 -5.10 -2.51 21.81
C ILE A 139 -5.17 -4.00 22.18
N GLU A 140 -6.21 -4.70 21.72
CA GLU A 140 -6.40 -6.14 21.94
C GLU A 140 -5.32 -7.01 21.29
N ASN A 141 -4.70 -6.52 20.21
CA ASN A 141 -3.68 -7.24 19.45
C ASN A 141 -2.25 -6.77 19.75
N ALA A 142 -2.08 -5.62 20.40
CA ALA A 142 -0.79 -4.97 20.62
C ALA A 142 0.07 -5.71 21.66
N THR A 143 0.79 -6.76 21.23
CA THR A 143 1.69 -7.55 22.09
C THR A 143 3.13 -7.02 22.10
N ALA A 144 3.91 -7.35 23.13
CA ALA A 144 5.29 -6.89 23.26
C ALA A 144 6.21 -7.40 22.13
N GLU A 145 5.91 -8.60 21.62
CA GLU A 145 6.67 -9.29 20.57
C GLU A 145 6.34 -8.75 19.17
N GLN A 146 5.17 -8.13 19.01
CA GLN A 146 4.73 -7.58 17.73
C GLN A 146 5.50 -6.30 17.39
N ASN A 147 6.27 -6.33 16.32
CA ASN A 147 7.07 -5.18 15.87
C ASN A 147 6.28 -4.21 14.98
N PHE A 148 5.32 -4.73 14.22
CA PHE A 148 4.58 -3.98 13.20
C PHE A 148 3.08 -4.20 13.36
N PRO A 149 2.25 -3.21 12.98
CA PRO A 149 0.80 -3.36 12.88
C PRO A 149 0.35 -4.63 12.15
N SER A 150 -0.74 -5.23 12.60
CA SER A 150 -1.50 -6.24 11.86
C SER A 150 -2.37 -5.60 10.78
N ASP A 151 -3.16 -6.40 10.06
CA ASP A 151 -4.15 -5.90 9.09
C ASP A 151 -5.23 -5.00 9.72
N GLY A 152 -5.44 -5.12 11.03
CA GLY A 152 -6.35 -4.23 11.79
C GLY A 152 -5.72 -2.89 12.16
N GLY A 153 -4.40 -2.77 12.04
CA GLY A 153 -3.62 -1.58 12.32
C GLY A 153 -3.34 -0.72 11.09
N PHE A 154 -2.59 0.36 11.28
CA PHE A 154 -2.25 1.32 10.23
C PHE A 154 -1.10 2.22 10.66
N TYR A 155 -0.70 3.15 9.79
CA TYR A 155 0.39 4.09 10.03
C TYR A 155 -0.11 5.51 9.83
N ALA A 156 0.26 6.42 10.74
CA ALA A 156 0.06 7.85 10.59
C ALA A 156 1.40 8.50 10.25
N LEU A 157 1.56 8.94 9.01
CA LEU A 157 2.80 9.53 8.51
C LEU A 157 2.75 11.06 8.61
N ILE A 158 3.87 11.67 8.99
CA ILE A 158 4.02 13.12 9.06
C ILE A 158 4.11 13.66 7.63
N PHE A 159 3.12 14.45 7.23
CA PHE A 159 3.00 15.00 5.88
C PHE A 159 4.29 15.69 5.42
N GLN A 160 4.93 16.48 6.28
CA GLN A 160 6.15 17.21 5.95
C GLN A 160 7.38 16.31 5.73
N HIS A 161 7.37 15.07 6.23
CA HIS A 161 8.51 14.15 6.13
C HIS A 161 8.39 13.18 4.96
N ILE A 162 7.28 13.26 4.23
CA ILE A 162 6.97 12.44 3.07
C ILE A 162 6.88 13.31 1.82
N ILE A 163 7.22 12.72 0.69
CA ILE A 163 7.08 13.30 -0.65
C ILE A 163 6.65 12.17 -1.60
N SER A 164 5.88 12.46 -2.65
CA SER A 164 5.59 11.45 -3.68
C SER A 164 6.77 11.33 -4.64
N GLU A 165 7.02 10.13 -5.15
CA GLU A 165 8.03 9.90 -6.19
C GLU A 165 7.69 10.73 -7.44
N GLY A 166 6.43 10.76 -7.86
CA GLY A 166 5.99 11.60 -8.98
C GLY A 166 6.34 13.09 -8.81
N TYR A 167 6.14 13.64 -7.61
CA TYR A 167 6.53 15.03 -7.34
C TYR A 167 8.05 15.19 -7.27
N ALA A 168 8.79 14.27 -6.65
CA ALA A 168 10.25 14.31 -6.62
C ALA A 168 10.84 14.29 -8.05
N ASN A 169 10.33 13.42 -8.91
CA ASN A 169 10.74 13.32 -10.32
C ASN A 169 10.44 14.62 -11.09
N SER A 170 9.32 15.28 -10.82
CA SER A 170 8.99 16.57 -11.44
C SER A 170 10.01 17.67 -11.11
N LEU A 171 10.57 17.66 -9.89
CA LEU A 171 11.60 18.62 -9.47
C LEU A 171 12.92 18.38 -10.22
N LEU A 172 13.32 17.11 -10.38
CA LEU A 172 14.54 16.73 -11.10
C LEU A 172 14.44 17.07 -12.60
N MET A 173 13.28 16.83 -13.23
CA MET A 173 13.06 17.19 -14.63
C MET A 173 13.13 18.71 -14.84
N LYS A 174 12.54 19.50 -13.92
CA LYS A 174 12.59 20.97 -13.97
C LYS A 174 14.02 21.50 -13.84
N GLU A 175 14.82 20.93 -12.94
CA GLU A 175 16.24 21.30 -12.80
C GLU A 175 17.02 21.07 -14.09
N LYS A 176 16.85 19.88 -14.71
CA LYS A 176 17.50 19.56 -15.98
C LYS A 176 17.16 20.57 -17.07
N ALA A 177 15.88 20.89 -17.23
CA ALA A 177 15.43 21.87 -18.23
C ALA A 177 16.00 23.29 -17.98
N LEU A 178 16.19 23.69 -16.72
CA LEU A 178 16.81 24.97 -16.38
C LEU A 178 18.31 25.00 -16.62
N ARG A 179 19.01 23.86 -16.49
CA ARG A 179 20.46 23.76 -16.73
C ARG A 179 20.81 23.73 -18.22
N ASP A 180 19.89 23.24 -19.05
CA ASP A 180 20.08 23.10 -20.49
C ASP A 180 19.69 24.39 -21.27
N ASN A 181 19.25 25.46 -20.57
CA ASN A 181 18.97 26.80 -21.09
C ASN A 181 20.03 27.81 -20.65
#